data_AF-A0A2I6QI45-F1
#
_entry.id   AF-A0A2I6QI45-F1
#
_cell.length_a   1.000
_cell.length_b   1.000
_cell.length_c   1.000
_cell.angle_alpha   90.00
_cell.angle_beta   90.00
_cell.angle_gamma   90.00
#
_symmetry.space_group_name_H-M   'P 1'
#
loop_
_entity.id
_entity.type
_entity.pdbx_description
1 polymer ?
#
loop_
_entity_poly.entity_id
_entity_poly.type
_entity_poly.pdbx_seq_one_letter_code
_entity_poly.pdbx_strand_id
1 'polypeptide(L)'
;MPNKTIYVKDTDLPLLEQAQEQLGDSVSSIFAEFLRDRVAKLTPEENRIIELINQITTTREALKRQPDLPGFIESEHAEAQSYAEKALKSFRAGKIQKTKALFWAANAYHDRAQRDAKEVKDLNDKIAGMLGRDGKRAGQRK
;
A
#
# COMPACT_ATOMS: atom_id res chain seq x y z
N MET A 1 -20.23 17.07 -0.18
CA MET A 1 -19.74 15.68 -0.11
C MET A 1 -18.41 15.61 -0.83
N PRO A 2 -17.41 14.88 -0.33
CA PRO A 2 -16.17 14.66 -1.07
C PRO A 2 -16.47 13.80 -2.32
N ASN A 3 -16.06 14.29 -3.49
CA ASN A 3 -16.21 13.54 -4.74
C ASN A 3 -14.93 12.77 -5.03
N LYS A 4 -15.06 11.50 -5.42
CA LYS A 4 -13.95 10.68 -5.93
C LYS A 4 -14.24 10.26 -7.36
N THR A 5 -13.29 10.49 -8.25
CA THR A 5 -13.34 10.03 -9.64
C THR A 5 -12.74 8.64 -9.73
N ILE A 6 -13.44 7.73 -10.40
CA ILE A 6 -12.97 6.36 -10.69
C ILE A 6 -12.77 6.29 -12.20
N TYR A 7 -11.57 5.89 -12.64
CA TYR A 7 -11.29 5.60 -14.03
C TYR A 7 -11.54 4.12 -14.29
N VAL A 8 -12.27 3.83 -15.34
CA VAL A 8 -12.52 2.47 -15.83
C VAL A 8 -11.83 2.27 -17.17
N LYS A 9 -11.53 1.01 -17.49
CA LYS A 9 -10.97 0.67 -18.79
C LYS A 9 -12.02 0.85 -19.87
N ASP A 10 -11.58 1.22 -21.07
CA ASP A 10 -12.48 1.35 -22.23
C ASP A 10 -13.27 0.07 -22.52
N THR A 11 -12.69 -1.11 -22.23
CA THR A 11 -13.36 -2.41 -22.38
C THR A 11 -14.54 -2.59 -21.43
N ASP A 12 -14.52 -1.91 -20.29
CA ASP A 12 -15.52 -2.04 -19.24
C ASP A 12 -16.57 -0.90 -19.30
N LEU A 13 -16.34 0.11 -20.16
CA LEU A 13 -17.23 1.25 -20.35
C LEU A 13 -18.63 0.85 -20.86
N PRO A 14 -18.78 -0.05 -21.85
CA PRO A 14 -20.11 -0.47 -22.33
C PRO A 14 -20.96 -1.13 -21.24
N LEU A 15 -20.33 -1.83 -20.29
CA LEU A 15 -21.01 -2.45 -19.16
C LEU A 15 -21.62 -1.39 -18.24
N LEU A 16 -20.90 -0.30 -18.00
CA LEU A 16 -21.37 0.81 -17.15
C LEU A 16 -22.50 1.59 -17.82
N GLU A 17 -22.39 1.85 -19.13
CA GLU A 17 -23.45 2.48 -19.91
C GLU A 17 -24.73 1.62 -19.89
N GLN A 18 -24.60 0.31 -20.10
CA GLN A 18 -25.73 -0.62 -20.01
C GLN A 18 -26.33 -0.65 -18.59
N ALA A 19 -25.50 -0.65 -17.54
CA ALA A 19 -25.98 -0.61 -16.17
C ALA A 19 -26.75 0.69 -15.88
N GLN A 20 -26.30 1.82 -16.42
CA GLN A 20 -26.99 3.11 -16.28
C GLN A 20 -28.35 3.11 -16.99
N GLU A 21 -28.44 2.53 -18.19
CA GLU A 21 -29.70 2.44 -18.93
C GLU A 21 -30.71 1.48 -18.29
N GLN A 22 -30.26 0.33 -17.80
CA GLN A 22 -31.17 -0.72 -17.31
C GLN A 22 -31.64 -0.52 -15.87
N LEU A 23 -30.80 0.07 -15.01
CA LEU A 23 -31.08 0.13 -13.58
C LEU A 23 -31.78 1.42 -13.17
N GLY A 24 -31.77 2.46 -14.02
CA GLY A 24 -32.50 3.72 -13.81
C GLY A 24 -32.00 4.60 -12.65
N ASP A 25 -31.25 4.03 -11.71
CA ASP A 25 -30.53 4.72 -10.66
C ASP A 25 -29.17 5.23 -11.13
N SER A 26 -28.65 6.25 -10.45
CA SER A 26 -27.26 6.67 -10.68
C SER A 26 -26.32 5.50 -10.43
N VAL A 27 -25.46 5.19 -11.41
CA VAL A 27 -24.39 4.17 -11.30
C VAL A 27 -23.57 4.38 -10.02
N SER A 28 -23.36 5.62 -9.60
CA SER A 28 -22.66 5.94 -8.36
C SER A 28 -23.40 5.45 -7.10
N SER A 29 -24.74 5.47 -7.10
CA SER A 29 -25.57 4.99 -5.98
C SER A 29 -25.50 3.47 -5.87
N ILE A 30 -25.67 2.77 -7.00
CA ILE A 30 -25.58 1.31 -7.08
C ILE A 30 -24.19 0.84 -6.67
N PHE A 31 -23.15 1.53 -7.15
CA PHE A 31 -21.78 1.24 -6.75
C PHE A 31 -21.57 1.45 -5.24
N ALA A 32 -22.12 2.51 -4.66
CA ALA A 32 -22.03 2.76 -3.23
C ALA A 32 -22.77 1.70 -2.40
N GLU A 33 -23.95 1.27 -2.83
CA GLU A 33 -24.70 0.19 -2.18
C GLU A 33 -23.96 -1.14 -2.26
N PHE A 34 -23.46 -1.50 -3.44
CA PHE A 34 -22.63 -2.68 -3.63
C PHE A 34 -21.41 -2.67 -2.70
N LEU A 35 -20.73 -1.52 -2.57
CA LEU A 35 -19.60 -1.37 -1.65
C LEU A 35 -20.04 -1.54 -0.19
N ARG A 36 -21.16 -0.95 0.25
CA ARG A 36 -21.68 -1.13 1.61
C ARG A 36 -21.97 -2.60 1.90
N ASP A 37 -22.66 -3.28 1.00
CA ASP A 37 -22.98 -4.70 1.12
C ASP A 37 -21.73 -5.56 1.15
N ARG A 38 -20.75 -5.25 0.31
CA ARG A 38 -19.49 -5.99 0.26
C ARG A 38 -18.69 -5.78 1.54
N VAL A 39 -18.65 -4.56 2.06
CA VAL A 39 -17.99 -4.24 3.34
C VAL A 39 -18.69 -4.92 4.51
N ALA A 40 -20.02 -4.94 4.54
CA ALA A 40 -20.80 -5.61 5.59
C ALA A 40 -20.56 -7.13 5.63
N LYS A 41 -20.19 -7.73 4.49
CA LYS A 41 -19.91 -9.17 4.35
C LYS A 41 -18.42 -9.52 4.54
N LEU A 42 -17.55 -8.56 4.82
CA LEU A 42 -16.14 -8.84 5.10
C LEU A 42 -16.02 -9.55 6.45
N THR A 43 -15.35 -10.71 6.46
CA THR A 43 -15.00 -11.32 7.73
C THR A 43 -13.86 -10.55 8.40
N PRO A 44 -13.74 -10.58 9.74
CA PRO A 44 -12.61 -9.96 10.44
C PRO A 44 -11.25 -10.44 9.93
N GLU A 45 -11.14 -11.70 9.53
CA GLU A 45 -9.91 -12.29 9.00
C GLU A 45 -9.59 -11.76 7.59
N GLU A 46 -10.59 -11.65 6.71
CA GLU A 46 -10.40 -11.03 5.40
C GLU A 46 -9.97 -9.57 5.55
N ASN A 47 -10.61 -8.85 6.48
CA ASN A 47 -10.32 -7.44 6.73
C ASN A 47 -8.89 -7.23 7.24
N ARG A 48 -8.37 -8.09 8.13
CA ARG A 48 -6.97 -8.03 8.57
C ARG A 48 -5.96 -8.14 7.43
N ILE A 49 -6.23 -9.01 6.45
CA ILE A 49 -5.35 -9.14 5.28
C ILE A 49 -5.41 -7.86 4.42
N ILE A 50 -6.61 -7.29 4.25
CA ILE A 50 -6.82 -6.03 3.51
C ILE A 50 -6.11 -4.86 4.22
N GLU A 51 -6.22 -4.77 5.54
CA GLU A 51 -5.53 -3.75 6.35
C GLU A 51 -4.02 -3.83 6.18
N LEU A 52 -3.44 -5.03 6.20
CA LEU A 52 -2.01 -5.23 5.94
C LEU A 52 -1.61 -4.74 4.54
N ILE A 53 -2.40 -5.05 3.50
CA ILE A 53 -2.16 -4.57 2.13
C ILE A 53 -2.17 -3.03 2.09
N ASN A 54 -3.15 -2.41 2.75
CA ASN A 54 -3.28 -0.96 2.80
C ASN A 54 -2.11 -0.30 3.54
N GLN A 55 -1.65 -0.88 4.64
CA GLN A 55 -0.48 -0.42 5.39
C GLN A 55 0.79 -0.49 4.54
N ILE A 56 1.03 -1.62 3.87
CA ILE A 56 2.20 -1.80 2.99
C ILE A 56 2.14 -0.79 1.83
N THR A 57 0.98 -0.63 1.19
CA THR A 57 0.80 0.28 0.06
C THR A 57 1.06 1.74 0.47
N THR A 58 0.45 2.17 1.58
CA THR A 58 0.64 3.53 2.10
C THR A 58 2.10 3.79 2.46
N THR A 59 2.76 2.81 3.08
CA THR A 59 4.19 2.91 3.40
C THR A 59 5.03 3.04 2.14
N ARG A 60 4.80 2.17 1.15
CA ARG A 60 5.52 2.20 -0.12
C ARG A 60 5.34 3.51 -0.89
N GLU A 61 4.12 4.05 -0.93
CA GLU A 61 3.86 5.36 -1.55
C GLU A 61 4.56 6.50 -0.82
N ALA A 62 4.64 6.45 0.51
CA ALA A 62 5.38 7.44 1.29
C ALA A 62 6.90 7.37 1.02
N LEU A 63 7.45 6.15 0.90
CA LEU A 63 8.87 5.94 0.62
C LEU A 63 9.25 6.34 -0.82
N LYS A 64 8.38 6.13 -1.80
CA LYS A 64 8.58 6.62 -3.18
C LYS A 64 8.75 8.13 -3.28
N ARG A 65 8.19 8.88 -2.33
CA ARG A 65 8.34 10.34 -2.26
C ARG A 65 9.67 10.78 -1.62
N GLN A 66 10.45 9.85 -1.07
CA GLN A 66 11.74 10.10 -0.46
C GLN A 66 12.86 9.61 -1.42
N PRO A 67 13.49 10.51 -2.19
CA PRO A 67 14.52 10.14 -3.17
C PRO A 67 15.82 9.61 -2.53
N ASP A 68 15.98 9.80 -1.22
CA ASP A 68 17.23 9.52 -0.49
C ASP A 68 17.32 8.06 0.00
N LEU A 69 16.30 7.25 -0.28
CA LEU A 69 16.24 5.85 0.12
C LEU A 69 16.79 4.91 -0.96
N PRO A 70 17.59 3.90 -0.59
CA PRO A 70 18.02 2.86 -1.52
C PRO A 70 16.84 2.09 -2.12
N GLY A 71 16.94 1.77 -3.41
CA GLY A 71 15.87 1.07 -4.15
C GLY A 71 15.53 -0.34 -3.64
N PHE A 72 16.40 -0.96 -2.84
CA PHE A 72 16.10 -2.27 -2.24
C PHE A 72 14.96 -2.18 -1.21
N ILE A 73 14.79 -1.04 -0.53
CA ILE A 73 13.69 -0.83 0.44
C ILE A 73 12.34 -0.89 -0.26
N GLU A 74 12.22 -0.26 -1.44
CA GLU A 74 10.99 -0.35 -2.24
C GLU A 74 10.71 -1.80 -2.66
N SER A 75 11.76 -2.53 -3.04
CA SER A 75 11.67 -3.91 -3.50
C SER A 75 11.15 -4.84 -2.40
N GLU A 76 11.64 -4.69 -1.17
CA GLU A 76 11.17 -5.48 -0.02
C GLU A 76 9.71 -5.18 0.33
N HIS A 77 9.28 -3.92 0.26
CA HIS A 77 7.87 -3.56 0.41
C HIS A 77 7.00 -4.13 -0.72
N ALA A 78 7.50 -4.17 -1.95
CA ALA A 78 6.79 -4.77 -3.08
C ALA A 78 6.64 -6.29 -2.93
N GLU A 79 7.64 -6.98 -2.38
CA GLU A 79 7.55 -8.41 -2.05
C GLU A 79 6.50 -8.67 -0.96
N ALA A 80 6.53 -7.89 0.13
CA ALA A 80 5.52 -7.97 1.19
C ALA A 80 4.09 -7.80 0.64
N GLN A 81 3.90 -6.80 -0.23
CA GLN A 81 2.61 -6.54 -0.89
C GLN A 81 2.16 -7.74 -1.72
N SER A 82 3.06 -8.28 -2.55
CA SER A 82 2.78 -9.46 -3.40
C SER A 82 2.35 -10.68 -2.58
N TYR A 83 2.98 -10.93 -1.43
CA TYR A 83 2.56 -12.02 -0.53
C TYR A 83 1.19 -11.76 0.10
N ALA A 84 0.92 -10.53 0.54
CA ALA A 84 -0.36 -10.15 1.14
C ALA A 84 -1.52 -10.29 0.13
N GLU A 85 -1.33 -9.84 -1.11
CA GLU A 85 -2.32 -10.00 -2.20
C GLU A 85 -2.57 -11.48 -2.53
N LYS A 86 -1.52 -12.30 -2.57
CA LYS A 86 -1.65 -13.75 -2.76
C LYS A 86 -2.36 -14.41 -1.57
N ALA A 87 -2.15 -13.92 -0.35
CA ALA A 87 -2.85 -14.40 0.85
C ALA A 87 -4.34 -14.11 0.76
N LEU A 88 -4.73 -12.89 0.36
CA LEU A 88 -6.13 -12.49 0.17
C LEU A 88 -6.80 -13.35 -0.92
N LYS A 89 -6.14 -13.53 -2.06
CA LYS A 89 -6.63 -14.40 -3.14
C LYS A 89 -6.82 -15.84 -2.68
N SER A 90 -5.90 -16.36 -1.87
CA SER A 90 -5.98 -17.73 -1.33
C SER A 90 -7.08 -17.87 -0.27
N PHE A 91 -7.29 -16.84 0.56
CA PHE A 91 -8.36 -16.79 1.56
C PHE A 91 -9.73 -16.85 0.91
N ARG A 92 -9.96 -16.00 -0.10
CA ARG A 92 -11.20 -15.98 -0.89
C ARG A 92 -11.48 -17.28 -1.62
N ALA A 93 -10.44 -18.05 -1.94
CA ALA A 93 -10.54 -19.38 -2.54
C ALA A 93 -10.69 -20.52 -1.51
N GLY A 94 -10.83 -20.22 -0.21
CA GLY A 94 -10.97 -21.21 0.86
C GLY A 94 -9.69 -22.00 1.20
N LYS A 95 -8.50 -21.59 0.70
CA LYS A 95 -7.24 -22.33 0.86
C LYS A 95 -6.50 -21.96 2.14
N ILE A 96 -7.05 -22.32 3.30
CA ILE A 96 -6.61 -21.88 4.63
C ILE A 96 -5.11 -22.11 4.90
N GLN A 97 -4.58 -23.31 4.63
CA GLN A 97 -3.16 -23.64 4.82
C GLN A 97 -2.25 -22.69 4.03
N LYS A 98 -2.57 -22.48 2.75
CA LYS A 98 -1.83 -21.59 1.86
C LYS A 98 -1.94 -20.13 2.31
N THR A 99 -3.12 -19.70 2.73
CA THR A 99 -3.32 -18.36 3.28
C THR A 99 -2.44 -18.11 4.49
N LYS A 100 -2.37 -19.04 5.45
CA LYS A 100 -1.53 -18.89 6.64
C LYS A 100 -0.07 -18.68 6.28
N ALA A 101 0.48 -19.52 5.40
CA ALA A 101 1.87 -19.41 4.96
C ALA A 101 2.16 -18.07 4.26
N LEU A 102 1.28 -17.65 3.34
CA LEU A 102 1.43 -16.40 2.61
C LEU A 102 1.26 -15.17 3.51
N PHE A 103 0.32 -15.22 4.46
CA PHE A 103 0.10 -14.14 5.41
C PHE A 103 1.27 -14.00 6.38
N TRP A 104 1.83 -15.12 6.87
CA TRP A 104 3.04 -15.10 7.67
C TRP A 104 4.22 -14.48 6.89
N ALA A 105 4.43 -14.92 5.63
CA ALA A 105 5.47 -14.35 4.79
C ALA A 105 5.27 -12.84 4.58
N ALA A 106 4.06 -12.40 4.27
CA ALA A 106 3.74 -10.99 4.10
C ALA A 106 4.15 -10.14 5.31
N ASN A 107 3.82 -10.59 6.52
CA ASN A 107 4.21 -9.90 7.76
C ASN A 107 5.74 -9.92 7.95
N ALA A 108 6.40 -11.07 7.76
CA ALA A 108 7.84 -11.17 7.93
C ALA A 108 8.62 -10.25 6.99
N TYR A 109 8.21 -10.15 5.72
CA TYR A 109 8.77 -9.21 4.76
C TYR A 109 8.44 -7.76 5.09
N HIS A 110 7.22 -7.49 5.57
CA HIS A 110 6.84 -6.14 5.98
C HIS A 110 7.67 -5.64 7.17
N ASP A 111 7.80 -6.47 8.21
CA ASP A 111 8.58 -6.17 9.42
C ASP A 111 10.06 -5.98 9.11
N ARG A 112 10.60 -6.77 8.17
CA ARG A 112 11.95 -6.58 7.67
C ARG A 112 12.09 -5.25 6.94
N ALA A 113 11.23 -4.97 5.96
CA ALA A 113 11.30 -3.73 5.19
C ALA A 113 11.19 -2.48 6.08
N GLN A 114 10.35 -2.52 7.12
CA GLN A 114 10.26 -1.44 8.11
C GLN A 114 11.55 -1.26 8.92
N ARG A 115 12.19 -2.35 9.34
CA ARG A 115 13.47 -2.29 10.06
C ARG A 115 14.57 -1.74 9.16
N ASP A 116 14.69 -2.27 7.95
CA ASP A 116 15.73 -1.89 7.00
C ASP A 116 15.55 -0.41 6.60
N ALA A 117 14.30 0.05 6.40
CA ALA A 117 14.01 1.46 6.13
C ALA A 117 14.42 2.38 7.28
N LYS A 118 14.19 1.96 8.52
CA LYS A 118 14.61 2.70 9.71
C LYS A 118 16.13 2.75 9.83
N GLU A 119 16.81 1.62 9.66
CA GLU A 119 18.28 1.53 9.74
C GLU A 119 18.96 2.39 8.68
N VAL A 120 18.45 2.36 7.45
CA VAL A 120 18.91 3.24 6.37
C VAL A 120 18.73 4.70 6.74
N LYS A 121 17.58 5.08 7.29
CA LYS A 121 17.32 6.47 7.69
C LYS A 121 18.30 6.92 8.78
N ASP A 122 18.49 6.10 9.80
CA ASP A 122 19.44 6.38 10.89
C ASP A 122 20.88 6.48 10.37
N LEU A 123 21.25 5.67 9.36
CA LEU A 123 22.55 5.73 8.70
C LEU A 123 22.70 7.01 7.87
N ASN A 124 21.70 7.38 7.08
CA ASN A 124 21.68 8.61 6.29
C ASN A 124 21.83 9.84 7.21
N ASP A 125 21.14 9.89 8.34
CA ASP A 125 21.24 10.97 9.32
C ASP A 125 22.65 11.06 9.93
N LYS A 126 23.28 9.90 10.24
CA LYS A 126 24.67 9.86 10.71
C LYS A 126 25.66 10.33 9.66
N ILE A 127 25.51 9.89 8.41
CA ILE A 127 26.36 10.31 7.28
C ILE A 127 26.20 11.81 7.05
N ALA A 128 24.98 12.34 7.07
CA ALA A 128 24.73 13.78 6.96
C ALA A 128 25.40 14.57 8.11
N GLY A 129 25.39 14.03 9.33
CA GLY A 129 26.12 14.58 10.46
C GLY A 129 27.64 14.61 10.24
N MET A 130 28.21 13.53 9.70
CA MET A 130 29.65 13.39 9.40
C MET A 130 30.11 14.25 8.21
N LEU A 131 29.26 14.44 7.20
CA LEU A 131 29.54 15.23 5.99
C LEU A 131 29.44 16.76 6.19
N GLY A 132 29.11 17.21 7.40
CA GLY A 132 29.46 18.56 7.82
C GLY A 132 28.28 19.48 8.12
N ARG A 133 27.86 19.42 9.38
CA ARG A 133 27.68 20.63 10.20
C ARG A 133 29.02 21.23 10.67
N ASP A 134 30.15 20.80 10.11
CA ASP A 134 31.50 21.37 10.29
C ASP A 134 31.82 22.53 9.32
N GLY A 135 30.81 23.05 8.63
CA GLY A 135 30.92 24.19 7.72
C GLY A 135 30.74 25.59 8.36
N LYS A 136 30.81 25.75 9.70
CA LYS A 136 30.71 27.08 10.33
C LYS A 136 32.08 27.58 10.83
N ARG A 137 32.74 28.29 9.91
CA ARG A 137 33.57 29.50 10.11
C ARG A 137 34.80 29.36 11.02
N ALA A 138 35.83 28.68 10.52
CA ALA A 138 37.21 29.16 10.71
C ALA A 138 37.48 30.26 9.69
N GLY A 139 37.12 31.51 9.99
CA GLY A 139 37.30 32.60 9.02
C GLY A 139 36.71 33.94 9.43
N GLN A 140 37.21 34.52 10.52
CA GLN A 140 37.27 35.98 10.67
C GLN A 140 38.41 36.31 11.66
N ARG A 141 39.64 36.31 11.14
CA ARG A 141 40.71 37.16 11.63
C ARG A 141 40.62 38.47 10.86
N LYS A 142 40.20 39.55 11.52
CA LYS A 142 40.73 40.91 11.37
C LYS A 142 40.46 41.65 12.67
#